data_AF-A0A2D5GH00-F1
#
_entry.id   AF-A0A2D5GH00-F1
#
_cell.length_a   1.000
_cell.length_b   1.000
_cell.length_c   1.000
_cell.angle_alpha   90.00
_cell.angle_beta   90.00
_cell.angle_gamma   90.00
#
_symmetry.space_group_name_H-M   'P 1'
#
loop_
_entity.id
_entity.type
_entity.pdbx_description
1 polymer ?
#
loop_
_entity_poly.entity_id
_entity_poly.type
_entity_poly.pdbx_seq_one_letter_code
_entity_poly.pdbx_strand_id
1 'polypeptide(L)'
;MKPSILAKLDLLKDRFEELQALLSDAEIISDQNKFRTYSQEYSELEPVVQTFNHYQQVLDNIEEAKLMMDDGDAEMREMAQEEIETGKEELGTLELDLQKLLL
;
A
#
# COMPACT_ATOMS: atom_id res chain seq x y z
N MET A 1 6.49 -9.30 7.16
CA MET A 1 5.76 -10.00 6.07
C MET A 1 6.61 -11.01 5.29
N LYS A 2 6.01 -12.13 4.84
CA LYS A 2 6.71 -13.12 4.00
C LYS A 2 6.93 -12.59 2.57
N PRO A 3 8.07 -12.88 1.90
CA PRO A 3 8.31 -12.44 0.51
C PRO A 3 7.22 -12.85 -0.48
N SER A 4 6.62 -14.03 -0.29
CA SER A 4 5.52 -14.53 -1.13
C SER A 4 4.24 -13.70 -1.01
N ILE A 5 4.00 -13.07 0.14
CA ILE A 5 2.82 -12.22 0.36
C ILE A 5 3.06 -10.86 -0.30
N LEU A 6 4.26 -10.29 -0.17
CA LEU A 6 4.63 -9.05 -0.85
C LEU A 6 4.49 -9.19 -2.37
N ALA A 7 5.02 -10.26 -2.95
CA ALA A 7 4.86 -10.53 -4.38
C ALA A 7 3.38 -10.67 -4.79
N LYS A 8 2.51 -11.21 -3.92
CA LYS A 8 1.06 -11.27 -4.18
C LYS A 8 0.44 -9.87 -4.16
N LEU A 9 0.81 -9.03 -3.19
CA LEU A 9 0.31 -7.66 -3.07
C LEU A 9 0.73 -6.79 -4.26
N ASP A 10 1.98 -6.94 -4.73
CA ASP A 10 2.46 -6.27 -5.94
C ASP A 10 1.62 -6.66 -7.17
N LEU A 11 1.33 -7.95 -7.35
CA LEU A 11 0.46 -8.41 -8.45
C LEU A 11 -0.96 -7.85 -8.36
N LEU A 12 -1.52 -7.72 -7.15
CA LEU A 12 -2.85 -7.13 -6.95
C LEU A 12 -2.84 -5.63 -7.24
N LYS A 13 -1.75 -4.93 -6.91
CA LYS A 13 -1.54 -3.52 -7.25
C LYS A 13 -1.43 -3.33 -8.77
N ASP A 14 -0.63 -4.14 -9.45
CA ASP A 14 -0.51 -4.11 -10.92
C ASP A 14 -1.88 -4.31 -11.59
N ARG A 15 -2.66 -5.28 -11.09
CA ARG A 15 -4.02 -5.54 -11.60
C ARG A 15 -4.96 -4.38 -11.33
N PHE A 16 -4.87 -3.74 -10.18
CA PHE A 16 -5.67 -2.56 -9.85
C PHE A 16 -5.38 -1.38 -10.78
N GLU A 17 -4.11 -1.12 -11.07
CA GLU A 17 -3.70 -0.09 -12.03
C GLU A 17 -4.18 -0.41 -13.46
N GLU A 18 -4.10 -1.69 -13.87
CA GLU A 18 -4.67 -2.15 -15.14
C GLU A 18 -6.18 -1.91 -15.21
N LEU A 19 -6.93 -2.25 -14.16
CA LEU A 19 -8.37 -2.02 -14.09
C LEU A 19 -8.70 -0.53 -14.14
N GLN A 20 -7.92 0.32 -13.47
CA GLN A 20 -8.09 1.77 -13.54
C GLN A 20 -7.92 2.30 -14.96
N ALA A 21 -6.92 1.79 -15.70
CA ALA A 21 -6.72 2.12 -17.11
C ALA A 21 -7.87 1.60 -17.99
N LEU A 22 -8.33 0.37 -17.77
CA LEU A 22 -9.46 -0.20 -18.50
C LEU A 22 -10.78 0.57 -18.24
N LEU A 23 -11.02 1.00 -17.00
CA LEU A 23 -12.22 1.74 -16.63
C LEU A 23 -12.22 3.19 -17.15
N SER A 24 -11.07 3.68 -17.63
CA SER A 24 -10.96 4.97 -18.32
C SER A 24 -10.98 4.85 -19.85
N ASP A 25 -10.98 3.62 -20.38
CA ASP A 25 -11.06 3.35 -21.81
C ASP A 25 -12.50 3.48 -22.36
N ALA A 26 -12.66 4.22 -23.47
CA ALA A 26 -13.98 4.50 -24.06
C ALA A 26 -14.69 3.25 -24.61
N GLU A 27 -13.95 2.26 -25.12
CA GLU A 27 -14.53 1.01 -25.60
C GLU A 27 -15.10 0.21 -24.43
N ILE A 28 -14.39 0.18 -23.30
CA ILE A 28 -14.87 -0.47 -22.07
C ILE A 28 -16.07 0.26 -21.48
N ILE A 29 -16.03 1.59 -21.38
CA ILE A 29 -17.15 2.40 -20.86
C ILE A 29 -18.42 2.18 -21.69
N SER A 30 -18.27 1.98 -23.01
CA SER A 30 -19.40 1.71 -23.91
C SER A 30 -20.00 0.31 -23.75
N ASP A 31 -19.24 -0.65 -23.23
CA ASP A 31 -19.68 -2.01 -22.94
C ASP A 31 -20.06 -2.16 -21.45
N GLN A 32 -21.36 -2.00 -21.15
CA GLN A 32 -21.86 -2.06 -19.77
C GLN A 32 -21.51 -3.35 -19.02
N ASN A 33 -21.39 -4.49 -19.71
CA ASN A 33 -21.07 -5.74 -19.05
C ASN A 33 -19.61 -5.74 -18.59
N LYS A 34 -18.68 -5.38 -19.49
CA LYS A 34 -17.26 -5.26 -19.13
C LYS A 34 -17.03 -4.20 -18.08
N PHE A 35 -17.61 -3.02 -18.25
CA PHE A 35 -17.48 -1.92 -17.29
C PHE A 35 -17.94 -2.35 -15.89
N ARG A 36 -19.08 -3.03 -15.79
CA ARG A 36 -19.59 -3.54 -14.51
C ARG A 36 -18.63 -4.56 -13.89
N THR A 37 -18.16 -5.53 -14.67
CA THR A 37 -17.23 -6.56 -14.19
C THR A 37 -15.94 -5.96 -13.67
N TYR A 38 -15.30 -5.07 -14.45
CA TYR A 38 -14.06 -4.42 -14.03
C TYR A 38 -14.26 -3.46 -12.86
N SER A 39 -15.40 -2.77 -12.78
CA SER A 39 -15.72 -1.91 -11.64
C SER A 39 -15.86 -2.70 -10.34
N GLN A 40 -16.47 -3.89 -10.41
CA GLN A 40 -16.59 -4.79 -9.26
C GLN A 40 -15.20 -5.28 -8.81
N GLU A 41 -14.40 -5.78 -9.75
CA GLU A 41 -13.03 -6.22 -9.47
C GLU A 41 -12.17 -5.08 -8.88
N TYR A 42 -12.25 -3.87 -9.45
CA TYR A 42 -11.56 -2.69 -8.94
C TYR A 42 -11.96 -2.38 -7.49
N SER A 43 -13.27 -2.40 -7.19
CA SER A 43 -13.76 -2.12 -5.83
C SER A 43 -13.36 -3.18 -4.81
N GLU A 44 -13.18 -4.43 -5.23
CA GLU A 44 -12.70 -5.52 -4.38
C GLU A 44 -11.20 -5.38 -4.07
N LEU A 45 -10.42 -4.90 -5.04
CA LEU A 45 -8.97 -4.71 -4.88
C LEU A 45 -8.61 -3.40 -4.17
N GLU A 46 -9.44 -2.36 -4.30
CA GLU A 46 -9.20 -1.04 -3.71
C GLU A 46 -8.77 -1.08 -2.23
N PRO A 47 -9.48 -1.74 -1.29
CA PRO A 47 -9.07 -1.75 0.11
C PRO A 47 -7.68 -2.39 0.30
N VAL A 48 -7.38 -3.47 -0.43
CA VAL A 48 -6.09 -4.18 -0.33
C VAL A 48 -4.96 -3.27 -0.81
N VAL A 49 -5.15 -2.63 -1.97
CA VAL A 49 -4.13 -1.78 -2.59
C VAL A 49 -3.92 -0.49 -1.78
N GLN A 50 -4.99 0.12 -1.26
CA GLN A 50 -4.87 1.30 -0.39
C GLN A 50 -4.12 0.98 0.90
N THR A 51 -4.45 -0.12 1.58
CA THR A 51 -3.70 -0.55 2.78
C THR A 51 -2.24 -0.87 2.44
N PHE A 52 -1.97 -1.48 1.27
CA PHE A 52 -0.60 -1.80 0.87
C PHE A 52 0.22 -0.55 0.52
N ASN A 53 -0.37 0.42 -0.18
CA ASN A 53 0.27 1.71 -0.44
C ASN A 53 0.60 2.45 0.86
N HIS A 54 -0.31 2.41 1.84
CA HIS A 54 -0.05 3.00 3.16
C HIS A 54 1.08 2.26 3.90
N TYR A 55 1.11 0.93 3.83
CA TYR A 55 2.22 0.13 4.36
C TYR A 55 3.57 0.51 3.72
N GLN A 56 3.61 0.71 2.40
CA GLN A 56 4.81 1.17 1.69
C GLN A 56 5.22 2.58 2.14
N GLN A 57 4.27 3.51 2.26
CA GLN A 57 4.55 4.87 2.72
C GLN A 57 5.15 4.89 4.15
N VAL A 58 4.63 4.07 5.06
CA VAL A 58 5.17 4.00 6.43
C VAL A 58 6.59 3.41 6.42
N LEU A 59 6.89 2.44 5.55
CA LEU A 59 8.25 1.94 5.37
C LEU A 59 9.20 3.04 4.90
N ASP A 60 8.79 3.82 3.90
CA ASP A 60 9.59 4.93 3.37
C ASP A 60 9.83 6.01 4.45
N ASN A 61 8.79 6.38 5.19
CA ASN A 61 8.90 7.33 6.31
C ASN A 61 9.90 6.84 7.39
N ILE A 62 9.88 5.55 7.72
CA ILE A 62 10.84 4.96 8.67
C ILE A 62 12.27 5.01 8.10
N GLU A 63 12.44 4.80 6.80
CA GLU A 63 13.74 4.91 6.15
C GLU A 63 14.26 6.34 6.18
N GLU A 64 13.41 7.33 5.88
CA GLU A 64 13.74 8.75 5.98
C GLU A 64 14.12 9.14 7.42
N ALA A 65 13.36 8.70 8.43
CA ALA A 65 13.66 8.95 9.83
C ALA A 65 15.01 8.33 10.25
N LYS A 66 15.35 7.12 9.76
CA LYS A 66 16.68 6.52 10.00
C LYS A 66 17.81 7.37 9.43
N LEU A 67 17.63 7.94 8.24
CA LEU A 67 18.62 8.85 7.66
C LEU A 67 18.78 10.13 8.52
N MET A 68 17.68 10.66 9.06
CA MET A 68 17.73 11.80 9.99
C MET A 68 18.46 11.47 11.30
N MET A 69 18.39 10.22 11.78
CA MET A 69 19.17 9.80 12.96
C MET A 69 20.68 9.85 12.70
N ASP A 70 21.13 9.48 11.51
CA ASP A 70 22.56 9.41 11.21
C ASP A 70 23.19 10.82 11.18
N ASP A 71 22.50 11.79 10.56
CA ASP A 71 23.00 13.15 10.32
C ASP A 71 22.54 14.20 11.36
N GLY A 72 21.60 13.86 12.24
CA GLY A 72 21.01 14.78 13.22
C GLY A 72 21.81 15.00 14.50
N ASP A 73 21.52 16.09 15.20
CA ASP A 73 21.96 16.32 16.57
C ASP A 73 21.18 15.46 17.58
N ALA A 74 21.45 15.62 18.88
CA ALA A 74 20.83 14.78 19.91
C ALA A 74 19.29 14.90 19.96
N GLU A 75 18.76 16.10 19.71
CA GLU A 75 17.32 16.37 19.73
C GLU A 75 16.65 15.79 18.47
N MET A 76 17.27 15.97 17.30
CA MET A 76 16.79 15.39 16.04
C MET A 76 16.80 13.86 16.07
N ARG A 77 17.81 13.25 16.69
CA ARG A 77 17.90 11.80 16.87
C ARG A 77 16.80 11.24 17.77
N GLU A 78 16.44 11.96 18.83
CA GLU A 78 15.35 11.56 19.74
C GLU A 78 14.01 11.59 19.00
N MET A 79 13.73 12.66 18.26
CA MET A 79 12.51 12.77 17.43
C MET A 79 12.43 11.66 16.38
N ALA A 80 13.51 11.43 15.62
CA ALA A 80 13.55 10.39 14.60
C ALA A 80 13.37 8.98 15.20
N GLN A 81 13.90 8.74 16.40
CA GLN A 81 13.69 7.47 17.11
C GLN A 81 12.22 7.25 17.49
N GLU A 82 11.51 8.29 17.93
CA GLU A 82 10.06 8.20 18.22
C GLU A 82 9.23 7.95 16.95
N GLU A 83 9.57 8.60 15.84
CA GLU A 83 8.93 8.36 14.53
C GLU A 83 9.12 6.91 14.06
N ILE A 84 10.34 6.37 14.20
CA ILE A 84 10.63 4.98 13.85
C ILE A 84 9.80 4.00 14.67
N GLU A 85 9.67 4.22 15.99
CA GLU A 85 8.88 3.33 16.84
C GLU A 85 7.38 3.41 16.51
N THR A 86 6.85 4.62 16.32
CA THR A 86 5.46 4.82 15.89
C THR A 86 5.19 4.14 14.55
N GLY A 87 6.09 4.32 13.57
CA GLY A 87 5.96 3.67 12.27
C GLY A 87 5.98 2.14 12.35
N LYS A 88 6.83 1.56 13.22
CA LYS A 88 6.86 0.10 13.41
C LYS A 88 5.55 -0.45 13.99
N GLU A 89 4.93 0.25 14.94
CA GLU A 89 3.63 -0.14 15.50
C GLU A 89 2.54 -0.10 14.42
N GLU A 90 2.56 0.95 13.59
CA GLU A 90 1.64 1.11 12.47
C GLU A 90 1.82 0.00 11.41
N LEU A 91 3.08 -0.33 11.03
CA LEU A 91 3.37 -1.45 10.14
C LEU A 91 2.81 -2.78 10.66
N GLY A 92 2.87 -3.01 11.98
CA GLY A 92 2.30 -4.20 12.61
C GLY A 92 0.79 -4.29 12.42
N THR A 93 0.09 -3.15 12.58
CA THR A 93 -1.35 -3.05 12.34
C THR A 93 -1.69 -3.30 10.88
N LEU A 94 -0.98 -2.63 9.96
CA LEU A 94 -1.21 -2.75 8.52
C LEU A 94 -0.91 -4.15 7.99
N GLU A 95 0.12 -4.82 8.50
CA GLU A 95 0.42 -6.21 8.12
C GLU A 95 -0.72 -7.15 8.53
N LEU A 96 -1.34 -6.95 9.70
CA LEU A 96 -2.51 -7.73 10.13
C LEU A 96 -3.74 -7.46 9.26
N ASP A 97 -3.97 -6.19 8.91
CA ASP A 97 -5.13 -5.81 8.08
C ASP A 97 -4.98 -6.32 6.64
N LEU A 98 -3.78 -6.25 6.06
CA LEU A 98 -3.48 -6.88 4.77
C LEU A 98 -3.70 -8.39 4.82
N GLN A 99 -3.31 -9.08 5.90
CA GLN A 99 -3.58 -10.50 6.03
C GLN A 99 -5.08 -10.82 6.07
N LYS A 100 -5.89 -10.00 6.76
CA LYS A 100 -7.36 -10.17 6.81
C LYS A 100 -8.00 -9.94 5.44
N LEU A 101 -7.52 -8.95 4.68
CA LEU A 101 -8.04 -8.62 3.35
C LEU A 101 -7.69 -9.67 2.29
N LEU A 102 -6.71 -10.53 2.56
CA LEU A 102 -6.28 -11.61 1.66
C LEU A 102 -6.94 -12.98 1.93
N LEU A 103 -7.80 -13.09 2.95
CA LEU A 103 -8.53 -14.29 3.36
C LEU A 103 -9.92 -14.36 2.74
#